data_AF-A0A522YTE1-F1
#
_entry.id   AF-A0A522YTE1-F1
#
_cell.length_a   1.000
_cell.length_b   1.000
_cell.length_c   1.000
_cell.angle_alpha   90.00
_cell.angle_beta   90.00
_cell.angle_gamma   90.00
#
_symmetry.space_group_name_H-M   'P 1'
#
loop_
_entity.id
_entity.type
_entity.pdbx_description
1 polymer ?
#
loop_
_entity_poly.entity_id
_entity_poly.type
_entity_poly.pdbx_seq_one_letter_code
_entity_poly.pdbx_strand_id
1 'polypeptide(L)'
;MKMITTVVSMMLALPAAAQAPALEKVGGDVKALVQTLKKDVKEQKDFSIARVTNIWVEQDCQKVTFEAGGSNVSAPIALESKTWVEECDDVYLPPGGSMCVPRGRRLMTWDNATATVEFAERGTPAVTEVVEVCLWGRSLSGKVKKSPFKYNSTEKDGRITLTLKK
;
A
#
# COMPACT_ATOMS: atom_id res chain seq x y z
N MET A 1 -32.83 -44.41 41.51
CA MET A 1 -34.02 -43.56 41.33
C MET A 1 -33.73 -42.53 40.27
N LYS A 2 -34.60 -42.44 39.27
CA LYS A 2 -34.58 -41.46 38.19
C LYS A 2 -35.02 -40.10 38.73
N MET A 3 -34.29 -39.03 38.40
CA MET A 3 -34.91 -37.73 38.15
C MET A 3 -34.31 -37.14 36.88
N ILE A 4 -35.22 -36.89 35.95
CA ILE A 4 -35.04 -36.27 34.65
C ILE A 4 -35.16 -34.77 34.89
N THR A 5 -34.20 -33.98 34.42
CA THR A 5 -34.38 -32.54 34.25
C THR A 5 -33.78 -32.11 32.92
N THR A 6 -34.67 -32.01 31.94
CA THR A 6 -34.52 -31.35 30.64
C THR A 6 -34.81 -29.87 30.82
N VAL A 7 -33.89 -28.94 30.54
CA VAL A 7 -34.23 -27.54 30.24
C VAL A 7 -33.20 -26.93 29.27
N VAL A 8 -33.69 -26.77 28.03
CA VAL A 8 -33.55 -25.61 27.12
C VAL A 8 -32.14 -25.18 26.68
N SER A 9 -31.89 -25.58 25.43
CA SER A 9 -31.11 -24.90 24.39
C SER A 9 -31.05 -23.37 24.54
N MET A 10 -29.86 -22.83 24.78
CA MET A 10 -29.49 -21.49 24.39
C MET A 10 -28.46 -21.60 23.27
N MET A 11 -28.95 -21.47 22.02
CA MET A 11 -28.16 -21.09 20.87
C MET A 11 -27.50 -19.74 21.16
N LEU A 12 -26.23 -19.74 21.55
CA LEU A 12 -25.39 -18.56 21.42
C LEU A 12 -24.93 -18.51 19.97
N ALA A 13 -25.60 -17.62 19.24
CA ALA A 13 -25.26 -17.24 17.88
C ALA A 13 -23.78 -16.89 17.80
N LEU A 14 -23.11 -17.48 16.79
CA LEU A 14 -21.78 -17.09 16.37
C LEU A 14 -21.76 -15.58 16.11
N PRO A 15 -20.82 -14.79 16.66
CA PRO A 15 -20.50 -13.52 16.04
C PRO A 15 -19.93 -13.85 14.66
N ALA A 16 -20.68 -13.46 13.64
CA ALA A 16 -20.28 -13.53 12.25
C ALA A 16 -18.82 -13.11 12.10
N ALA A 17 -18.03 -13.98 11.48
CA ALA A 17 -16.78 -13.56 10.87
C ALA A 17 -17.10 -12.34 10.00
N ALA A 18 -16.61 -11.17 10.43
CA ALA A 18 -16.53 -10.01 9.57
C ALA A 18 -15.65 -10.44 8.39
N GLN A 19 -16.31 -10.82 7.30
CA GLN A 19 -15.70 -10.97 6.00
C GLN A 19 -15.15 -9.57 5.66
N ALA A 20 -13.88 -9.36 5.97
CA ALA A 20 -13.12 -8.28 5.36
C ALA A 20 -13.32 -8.44 3.85
N PRO A 21 -13.77 -7.40 3.13
CA PRO A 21 -13.93 -7.51 1.70
C PRO A 21 -12.59 -7.93 1.10
N ALA A 22 -12.60 -9.05 0.38
CA ALA A 22 -11.49 -9.47 -0.43
C ALA A 22 -11.12 -8.32 -1.37
N LEU A 23 -10.03 -7.64 -1.06
CA LEU A 23 -9.42 -6.64 -1.93
C LEU A 23 -8.71 -7.37 -3.07
N GLU A 24 -9.49 -7.93 -3.98
CA GLU A 24 -9.02 -8.26 -5.30
C GLU A 24 -8.73 -6.97 -6.07
N LYS A 25 -7.55 -6.93 -6.72
CA LYS A 25 -7.02 -5.86 -7.59
C LYS A 25 -6.49 -4.61 -6.88
N VAL A 26 -5.32 -4.77 -6.25
CA VAL A 26 -4.45 -3.65 -5.88
C VAL A 26 -3.76 -3.11 -7.15
N GLY A 27 -4.52 -2.32 -7.90
CA GLY A 27 -4.04 -1.52 -9.04
C GLY A 27 -4.81 -0.21 -9.21
N GLY A 28 -5.70 0.15 -8.27
CA GLY A 28 -6.64 1.26 -8.46
C GLY A 28 -6.90 2.16 -7.25
N ASP A 29 -6.26 1.94 -6.10
CA ASP A 29 -6.81 2.46 -4.84
C ASP A 29 -6.33 3.84 -4.37
N VAL A 30 -5.62 4.60 -5.22
CA VAL A 30 -5.42 6.03 -4.94
C VAL A 30 -6.77 6.77 -4.96
N LYS A 31 -7.68 6.38 -5.86
CA LYS A 31 -8.99 7.01 -5.99
C LYS A 31 -9.92 6.65 -4.83
N ALA A 32 -9.88 5.41 -4.34
CA ALA A 32 -10.64 4.98 -3.18
C ALA A 32 -10.13 5.63 -1.89
N LEU A 33 -8.81 5.79 -1.75
CA LEU A 33 -8.21 6.54 -0.65
C LEU A 33 -8.69 8.00 -0.66
N VAL A 34 -8.64 8.68 -1.82
CA VAL A 34 -9.15 10.05 -1.97
C VAL A 34 -10.66 10.16 -1.66
N GLN A 35 -11.46 9.16 -2.01
CA GLN A 35 -12.90 9.17 -1.70
C GLN A 35 -13.19 8.92 -0.22
N THR A 36 -12.41 8.07 0.44
CA THR A 36 -12.50 7.83 1.89
C THR A 36 -12.13 9.09 2.66
N LEU A 37 -11.04 9.77 2.26
CA LEU A 37 -10.63 11.07 2.82
C LEU A 37 -11.71 12.15 2.72
N LYS A 38 -12.48 12.18 1.62
CA LYS A 38 -13.59 13.13 1.47
C LYS A 38 -14.79 12.82 2.37
N LYS A 39 -14.97 11.57 2.79
CA LYS A 39 -16.07 11.18 3.69
C LYS A 39 -15.73 11.48 5.14
N ASP A 40 -14.54 11.13 5.59
CA ASP A 40 -14.12 11.35 6.98
C ASP A 40 -14.05 12.85 7.35
N VAL A 41 -13.67 13.70 6.38
CA VAL A 41 -13.66 15.17 6.54
C VAL A 41 -15.07 15.78 6.65
N LYS A 42 -16.10 15.12 6.12
CA LYS A 42 -17.48 15.65 6.17
C LYS A 42 -18.19 15.41 7.50
N GLU A 43 -17.73 14.47 8.33
CA GLU A 43 -18.42 14.09 9.56
C GLU A 43 -17.99 14.91 10.79
N GLN A 44 -16.89 15.65 10.74
CA GLN A 44 -16.48 16.57 11.82
C GLN A 44 -17.00 18.00 11.57
N LYS A 45 -18.12 18.35 12.21
CA LYS A 45 -18.82 19.64 12.02
C LYS A 45 -18.33 20.81 12.87
N ASP A 46 -17.34 20.65 13.75
CA ASP A 46 -16.96 21.68 14.75
C ASP A 46 -15.49 22.14 14.73
N PHE A 47 -14.76 21.94 13.63
CA PHE A 47 -13.43 22.54 13.46
C PHE A 47 -13.39 23.27 12.13
N SER A 48 -12.81 24.49 12.09
CA SER A 48 -12.47 25.13 10.82
C SER A 48 -11.71 24.10 9.99
N ILE A 49 -12.34 23.63 8.91
CA ILE A 49 -11.90 22.44 8.21
C ILE A 49 -10.57 22.80 7.55
N ALA A 50 -9.46 22.34 8.13
CA ALA A 50 -8.16 22.51 7.51
C ALA A 50 -8.23 21.87 6.13
N ARG A 51 -8.02 22.68 5.09
CA ARG A 51 -8.08 22.20 3.72
C ARG A 51 -6.79 21.48 3.42
N VAL A 52 -6.90 20.24 2.92
CA VAL A 52 -5.75 19.55 2.33
C VAL A 52 -5.39 20.26 1.03
N THR A 53 -4.19 20.84 0.97
CA THR A 53 -3.68 21.57 -0.19
C THR A 53 -2.83 20.69 -1.08
N ASN A 54 -2.09 19.75 -0.48
CA ASN A 54 -1.17 18.89 -1.18
C ASN A 54 -1.05 17.52 -0.51
N ILE A 55 -0.72 16.51 -1.32
CA ILE A 55 -0.39 15.16 -0.86
C ILE A 55 0.95 14.80 -1.46
N TRP A 56 1.90 14.43 -0.61
CA TRP A 56 3.24 14.05 -1.02
C TRP A 56 3.54 12.63 -0.51
N VAL A 57 4.11 11.80 -1.38
CA VAL A 57 4.44 10.40 -1.06
C VAL A 57 5.95 10.20 -1.18
N GLU A 58 6.60 9.89 -0.08
CA GLU A 58 7.98 9.41 -0.03
C GLU A 58 8.03 7.96 -0.48
N GLN A 59 8.75 7.73 -1.57
CA GLN A 59 8.98 6.41 -2.13
C GLN A 59 10.34 5.88 -1.67
N ASP A 60 10.40 4.67 -1.13
CA ASP A 60 11.65 3.94 -0.96
C ASP A 60 11.87 3.02 -2.16
N CYS A 61 13.09 3.01 -2.67
CA CYS A 61 13.53 2.21 -3.80
C CYS A 61 14.86 1.54 -3.49
N GLN A 62 14.90 0.21 -3.58
CA GLN A 62 16.12 -0.57 -3.38
C GLN A 62 16.48 -1.34 -4.66
N LYS A 63 17.78 -1.50 -4.89
CA LYS A 63 18.31 -2.28 -6.01
C LYS A 63 18.66 -3.68 -5.52
N VAL A 64 18.10 -4.67 -6.19
CA VAL A 64 18.38 -6.09 -6.01
C VAL A 64 19.22 -6.55 -7.19
N THR A 65 20.42 -7.05 -6.91
CA THR A 65 21.33 -7.59 -7.91
C THR A 65 21.29 -9.11 -7.89
N PHE A 66 21.10 -9.70 -9.06
CA PHE A 66 21.13 -11.13 -9.31
C PHE A 66 22.40 -11.43 -10.11
N GLU A 67 23.34 -12.14 -9.52
CA GLU A 67 24.58 -12.50 -10.20
C GLU A 67 24.39 -13.68 -11.16
N ALA A 68 25.25 -13.74 -12.19
CA ALA A 68 25.27 -14.87 -13.10
C ALA A 68 25.57 -16.19 -12.35
N GLY A 69 24.75 -17.22 -12.58
CA GLY A 69 24.81 -18.50 -11.88
C GLY A 69 24.29 -18.48 -10.44
N GLY A 70 23.80 -17.33 -9.96
CA GLY A 70 23.25 -17.19 -8.61
C GLY A 70 21.82 -17.70 -8.45
N SER A 71 21.24 -17.44 -7.27
CA SER A 71 19.81 -17.70 -7.03
C SER A 71 18.94 -16.91 -8.01
N ASN A 72 17.83 -17.50 -8.46
CA ASN A 72 16.80 -16.82 -9.25
C ASN A 72 15.75 -16.10 -8.39
N VAL A 73 15.85 -16.23 -7.07
CA VAL A 73 15.03 -15.55 -6.06
C VAL A 73 15.93 -14.71 -5.15
N SER A 74 15.54 -13.47 -4.89
CA SER A 74 16.27 -12.57 -4.00
C SER A 74 16.08 -12.92 -2.52
N ALA A 75 16.98 -12.41 -1.68
CA ALA A 75 16.66 -12.25 -0.27
C ALA A 75 15.46 -11.28 -0.10
N PRO A 76 14.68 -11.41 1.00
CA PRO A 76 13.66 -10.43 1.33
C PRO A 76 14.28 -9.04 1.55
N ILE A 77 13.64 -8.01 1.01
CA ILE A 77 14.00 -6.61 1.21
C ILE A 77 12.87 -5.88 1.94
N ALA A 78 13.21 -5.08 2.95
CA ALA A 78 12.25 -4.26 3.67
C ALA A 78 12.22 -2.87 3.03
N LEU A 79 11.02 -2.38 2.72
CA LEU A 79 10.78 -1.09 2.09
C LEU A 79 9.80 -0.28 2.92
N GLU A 80 9.96 1.04 2.88
CA GLU A 80 9.16 2.00 3.62
C GLU A 80 8.57 3.06 2.71
N SER A 81 7.31 3.46 2.92
CA SER A 81 6.73 4.62 2.24
C SER A 81 5.95 5.47 3.22
N LYS A 82 6.13 6.79 3.13
CA LYS A 82 5.42 7.75 3.98
C LYS A 82 4.58 8.66 3.12
N THR A 83 3.30 8.79 3.47
CA THR A 83 2.41 9.77 2.85
C THR A 83 2.24 10.94 3.79
N TRP A 84 2.50 12.14 3.28
CA TRP A 84 2.36 13.40 3.98
C TRP A 84 1.24 14.22 3.36
N VAL A 85 0.46 14.90 4.18
CA VAL A 85 -0.48 15.93 3.73
C VAL A 85 0.02 17.29 4.16
N GLU A 86 -0.09 18.25 3.25
CA GLU A 86 -0.03 19.66 3.60
C GLU A 86 -1.45 20.14 3.85
N GLU A 87 -1.64 20.70 5.05
CA GLU A 87 -2.91 21.26 5.48
C GLU A 87 -2.76 22.78 5.56
N CYS A 88 -3.86 23.50 5.34
CA CYS A 88 -3.93 24.91 5.66
C CYS A 88 -5.24 25.30 6.30
N ASP A 89 -5.18 26.36 7.09
CA ASP A 89 -6.35 27.02 7.62
C ASP A 89 -6.85 28.07 6.63
N ASP A 90 -8.14 28.01 6.33
CA ASP A 90 -8.81 29.08 5.62
C ASP A 90 -9.06 30.24 6.60
N VAL A 91 -8.27 31.30 6.47
CA VAL A 91 -8.43 32.54 7.22
C VAL A 91 -9.18 33.55 6.36
N TYR A 92 -10.32 34.00 6.85
CA TYR A 92 -11.14 35.01 6.17
C TYR A 92 -10.59 36.42 6.39
N LEU A 93 -10.40 37.17 5.30
CA LEU A 93 -9.93 38.55 5.28
C LEU A 93 -11.02 39.47 4.69
N PRO A 94 -11.51 40.47 5.45
CA PRO A 94 -12.37 41.52 4.90
C PRO A 94 -11.65 42.34 3.81
N PRO A 95 -12.33 42.82 2.75
CA PRO A 95 -13.78 42.78 2.51
C PRO A 95 -14.27 41.56 1.70
N GLY A 96 -13.50 40.48 1.54
CA GLY A 96 -13.99 39.29 0.80
C GLY A 96 -12.93 38.31 0.30
N GLY A 97 -11.77 38.22 0.95
CA GLY A 97 -10.73 37.25 0.61
C GLY A 97 -10.73 36.07 1.59
N SER A 98 -10.30 34.90 1.13
CA SER A 98 -9.79 33.85 2.01
C SER A 98 -8.32 33.65 1.68
N MET A 99 -7.49 33.50 2.71
CA MET A 99 -6.11 33.10 2.57
C MET A 99 -5.91 31.74 3.23
N CYS A 100 -5.12 30.90 2.57
CA CYS A 100 -4.74 29.59 3.08
C CYS A 100 -3.44 29.76 3.87
N VAL A 101 -3.51 29.66 5.20
CA VAL A 101 -2.35 29.74 6.10
C VAL A 101 -1.82 28.32 6.33
N PRO A 102 -0.61 27.98 5.85
CA PRO A 102 -0.09 26.62 5.96
C PRO A 102 0.05 26.18 7.43
N ARG A 103 -0.47 25.00 7.77
CA ARG A 103 -0.24 24.31 9.06
C ARG A 103 1.03 23.47 9.07
N GLY A 104 1.69 23.34 7.92
CA GLY A 104 2.84 22.46 7.73
C GLY A 104 2.42 21.07 7.23
N ARG A 105 3.39 20.15 7.23
CA ARG A 105 3.19 18.77 6.79
C ARG A 105 2.81 17.88 7.96
N ARG A 106 1.77 17.08 7.79
CA ARG A 106 1.36 16.04 8.73
C ARG A 106 1.55 14.68 8.09
N LEU A 107 2.16 13.74 8.82
CA LEU A 107 2.25 12.35 8.39
C LEU A 107 0.84 11.74 8.41
N MET A 108 0.40 11.21 7.27
CA MET A 108 -0.88 10.52 7.14
C MET A 108 -0.73 9.02 7.32
N THR A 109 0.14 8.42 6.51
CA THR A 109 0.37 6.99 6.51
C THR A 109 1.85 6.71 6.53
N TRP A 110 2.19 5.61 7.19
CA TRP A 110 3.49 5.01 7.16
C TRP A 110 3.29 3.54 6.82
N ASP A 111 3.59 3.22 5.57
CA ASP A 111 3.40 1.91 4.99
C ASP A 111 4.75 1.18 4.94
N ASN A 112 4.76 -0.07 5.39
CA ASN A 112 5.94 -0.93 5.36
C ASN A 112 5.60 -2.20 4.60
N ALA A 113 6.53 -2.66 3.77
CA ALA A 113 6.36 -3.91 3.04
C ALA A 113 7.67 -4.68 3.02
N THR A 114 7.58 -6.01 3.09
CA THR A 114 8.70 -6.89 2.74
C THR A 114 8.46 -7.42 1.35
N ALA A 115 9.43 -7.26 0.45
CA ALA A 115 9.34 -7.73 -0.91
C ALA A 115 10.40 -8.79 -1.22
N THR A 116 10.06 -9.73 -2.10
CA THR A 116 11.00 -10.67 -2.72
C THR A 116 10.86 -10.60 -4.23
N VAL A 117 11.97 -10.65 -4.95
CA VAL A 117 11.99 -10.67 -6.42
C VAL A 117 12.35 -12.06 -6.91
N GLU A 118 11.64 -12.54 -7.92
CA GLU A 118 11.90 -13.83 -8.56
C GLU A 118 11.84 -13.70 -10.09
N PHE A 119 12.74 -14.40 -10.77
CA PHE A 119 12.61 -14.67 -12.21
C PHE A 119 11.80 -15.96 -12.43
N ALA A 120 10.57 -15.81 -12.94
CA ALA A 120 9.70 -16.94 -13.26
C ALA A 120 10.17 -17.67 -14.53
N GLU A 121 9.93 -18.98 -14.56
CA GLU A 121 10.20 -19.88 -15.70
C GLU A 121 11.68 -19.96 -16.10
N ARG A 122 12.56 -19.31 -15.35
CA ARG A 122 14.00 -19.35 -15.50
C ARG A 122 14.63 -20.00 -14.28
N GLY A 123 15.63 -20.84 -14.53
CA GLY A 123 16.58 -21.25 -13.50
C GLY A 123 17.48 -20.09 -13.10
N THR A 124 18.71 -20.39 -12.68
CA THR A 124 19.70 -19.38 -12.28
C THR A 124 19.92 -18.32 -13.37
N PRO A 125 20.11 -17.03 -13.02
CA PRO A 125 20.39 -15.97 -13.98
C PRO A 125 21.62 -16.32 -14.83
N ALA A 126 21.53 -16.22 -16.16
CA ALA A 126 22.67 -16.50 -17.03
C ALA A 126 23.68 -15.34 -17.10
N VAL A 127 23.26 -14.16 -16.66
CA VAL A 127 24.02 -12.90 -16.68
C VAL A 127 23.68 -12.11 -15.42
N THR A 128 24.51 -11.14 -15.05
CA THR A 128 24.17 -10.25 -13.93
C THR A 128 23.00 -9.35 -14.32
N GLU A 129 21.93 -9.41 -13.53
CA GLU A 129 20.70 -8.63 -13.71
C GLU A 129 20.44 -7.75 -12.49
N VAL A 130 19.94 -6.54 -12.71
CA VAL A 130 19.62 -5.59 -11.63
C VAL A 130 18.17 -5.19 -11.72
N VAL A 131 17.45 -5.35 -10.62
CA VAL A 131 16.05 -5.00 -10.46
C VAL A 131 15.93 -3.91 -9.42
N GLU A 132 15.26 -2.81 -9.73
CA GLU A 132 14.87 -1.80 -8.75
C GLU A 132 13.46 -2.11 -8.27
N VAL A 133 13.32 -2.24 -6.96
CA VAL A 133 12.06 -2.48 -6.29
C VAL A 133 11.70 -1.24 -5.48
N CYS A 134 10.49 -0.74 -5.66
CA CYS A 134 10.04 0.44 -4.92
C CYS A 134 8.69 0.22 -4.27
N LEU A 135 8.51 0.84 -3.10
CA LEU A 135 7.23 0.94 -2.39
C LEU A 135 6.70 2.37 -2.50
N TRP A 136 5.50 2.51 -3.05
CA TRP A 136 4.80 3.78 -3.19
C TRP A 136 3.44 3.71 -2.50
N GLY A 137 3.33 4.32 -1.31
CA GLY A 137 2.28 4.03 -0.35
C GLY A 137 2.26 2.53 -0.05
N ARG A 138 1.16 1.85 -0.40
CA ARG A 138 1.01 0.39 -0.27
C ARG A 138 1.32 -0.39 -1.54
N SER A 139 1.70 0.29 -2.63
CA SER A 139 1.90 -0.33 -3.93
C SER A 139 3.37 -0.70 -4.13
N LEU A 140 3.65 -1.99 -4.28
CA LEU A 140 4.96 -2.48 -4.65
C LEU A 140 5.14 -2.50 -6.17
N SER A 141 6.32 -2.16 -6.62
CA SER A 141 6.68 -2.20 -8.05
C SER A 141 8.09 -2.71 -8.23
N GLY A 142 8.31 -3.51 -9.28
CA GLY A 142 9.63 -4.00 -9.65
C GLY A 142 9.95 -3.68 -11.10
N LYS A 143 11.09 -3.03 -11.34
CA LYS A 143 11.55 -2.63 -12.67
C LYS A 143 12.97 -3.12 -12.91
N VAL A 144 13.15 -3.90 -13.98
CA VAL A 144 14.49 -4.34 -14.41
C VAL A 144 15.27 -3.14 -14.95
N LYS A 145 16.42 -2.83 -14.35
CA LYS A 145 17.31 -1.71 -14.71
C LYS A 145 18.47 -2.14 -15.59
N LYS A 146 18.96 -3.37 -15.39
CA LYS A 146 20.05 -3.94 -16.16
C LYS A 146 19.74 -5.39 -16.47
N SER A 147 19.52 -5.71 -17.74
CA SER A 147 19.40 -7.06 -18.28
C SER A 147 19.41 -6.99 -19.80
N PRO A 148 19.97 -7.98 -20.51
CA PRO A 148 19.78 -8.11 -21.96
C PRO A 148 18.38 -8.63 -22.34
N PHE A 149 17.58 -9.06 -21.36
CA PHE A 149 16.24 -9.59 -21.58
C PHE A 149 15.16 -8.58 -21.18
N LYS A 150 13.98 -8.72 -21.80
CA LYS A 150 12.79 -7.93 -21.44
C LYS A 150 11.86 -8.78 -20.58
N TYR A 151 11.29 -8.15 -19.56
CA TYR A 151 10.41 -8.82 -18.60
C TYR A 151 9.06 -8.11 -18.46
N ASN A 152 8.02 -8.90 -18.18
CA ASN A 152 6.80 -8.49 -17.51
C ASN A 152 7.03 -8.60 -16.00
N SER A 153 6.47 -7.67 -15.25
CA SER A 153 6.55 -7.65 -13.79
C SER A 153 5.15 -7.74 -13.24
N THR A 154 4.90 -8.71 -12.38
CA THR A 154 3.63 -8.88 -11.66
C THR A 154 3.92 -8.92 -10.18
N GLU A 155 3.11 -8.22 -9.39
CA GLU A 155 3.19 -8.23 -7.94
C GLU A 155 2.00 -9.01 -7.38
N LYS A 156 2.28 -9.86 -6.39
CA LYS A 156 1.28 -10.58 -5.63
C LYS A 156 1.81 -10.89 -4.23
N ASP A 157 1.07 -10.48 -3.21
CA ASP A 157 1.35 -10.80 -1.79
C ASP A 157 2.80 -10.46 -1.37
N GLY A 158 3.34 -9.33 -1.84
CA GLY A 158 4.73 -8.93 -1.55
C GLY A 158 5.79 -9.65 -2.39
N ARG A 159 5.40 -10.54 -3.31
CA ARG A 159 6.30 -11.18 -4.27
C ARG A 159 6.20 -10.48 -5.62
N ILE A 160 7.35 -10.08 -6.15
CA ILE A 160 7.49 -9.54 -7.49
C ILE A 160 8.04 -10.65 -8.38
N THR A 161 7.21 -11.09 -9.32
CA THR A 161 7.56 -12.12 -10.28
C THR A 161 7.86 -11.47 -11.63
N LEU A 162 9.06 -11.75 -12.15
CA LEU A 162 9.55 -11.29 -13.45
C LEU A 162 9.46 -12.42 -14.46
N THR A 163 8.55 -12.29 -15.43
CA THR A 163 8.36 -13.28 -16.51
C THR A 163 8.94 -12.75 -17.81
N LEU A 164 9.69 -13.56 -18.54
CA LEU A 164 10.25 -13.16 -19.83
C LEU A 164 9.15 -12.73 -20.81
N LYS A 165 9.37 -11.60 -21.49
CA LYS A 165 8.55 -11.21 -22.64
C LYS A 165 9.01 -12.03 -23.85
N LYS A 166 8.09 -12.82 -24.41
CA LYS A 166 8.26 -13.49 -25.70
C LYS A 166 8.29 -12.48 -26.84
#